data_AF-B7ASI7-F1
#
_entry.id   AF-B7ASI7-F1
#
_cell.length_a   1.000
_cell.length_b   1.000
_cell.length_c   1.000
_cell.angle_alpha   90.00
_cell.angle_beta   90.00
_cell.angle_gamma   90.00
#
_symmetry.space_group_name_H-M   'P 1'
#
loop_
_entity.id
_entity.type
_entity.pdbx_description
1 polymer ?
#
loop_
_entity_poly.entity_id
_entity_poly.type
_entity_poly.pdbx_seq_one_letter_code
_entity_poly.pdbx_strand_id
1 'polypeptide(L)'
;MIKQAKRRGTTEKLSFCVADATALSYENENFDCVVISNALHIMPEPEKAMQGIRRVLKKDGILYAPTFLWAEKNQVVYESD
;
A
#
# COMPACT_ATOMS: atom_id res chain seq x y z
N MET A 1 6.20 10.44 -12.50
CA MET A 1 6.70 10.58 -11.11
C MET A 1 8.18 10.21 -10.96
N ILE A 2 8.63 9.03 -11.43
CA ILE A 2 10.03 8.57 -11.28
C ILE A 2 11.07 9.58 -11.82
N LYS A 3 10.84 10.16 -13.02
CA LYS A 3 11.75 11.19 -13.58
C LYS A 3 11.93 12.39 -12.63
N GLN A 4 10.87 12.80 -11.93
CA GLN A 4 10.95 13.89 -10.95
C GLN A 4 11.60 13.44 -9.65
N ALA A 5 11.33 12.21 -9.19
CA ALA A 5 11.97 11.65 -8.00
C ALA A 5 13.50 11.56 -8.17
N LYS A 6 13.97 11.09 -9.34
CA LYS A 6 15.41 11.04 -9.66
C LYS A 6 16.10 12.41 -9.60
N ARG A 7 15.39 13.51 -9.87
CA ARG A 7 15.93 14.88 -9.76
C ARG A 7 16.13 15.33 -8.32
N ARG A 8 15.45 14.72 -7.35
CA ARG A 8 15.57 15.04 -5.92
C ARG A 8 16.75 14.33 -5.24
N GLY A 9 17.36 13.35 -5.91
CA GLY A 9 18.53 12.63 -5.42
C GLY A 9 18.49 11.16 -5.80
N THR A 10 19.68 10.57 -5.90
CA THR A 10 19.89 9.14 -6.14
C THR A 10 21.03 8.64 -5.26
N THR A 11 20.99 7.38 -4.86
CA THR A 11 22.08 6.70 -4.14
C THR A 11 22.14 5.25 -4.61
N GLU A 12 23.24 4.54 -4.36
CA GLU A 12 23.36 3.11 -4.68
C GLU A 12 22.33 2.23 -3.95
N LYS A 13 21.76 2.72 -2.83
CA LYS A 13 20.73 2.03 -2.04
C LYS A 13 19.30 2.35 -2.52
N LEU A 14 19.13 3.08 -3.61
CA LEU A 14 17.83 3.53 -4.12
C LEU A 14 17.60 3.11 -5.57
N SER A 15 16.63 2.23 -5.77
CA SER A 15 16.18 1.78 -7.08
C SER A 15 14.80 2.36 -7.41
N PHE A 16 14.59 2.70 -8.69
CA PHE A 16 13.29 3.16 -9.18
C PHE A 16 12.80 2.24 -10.30
N CYS A 17 11.54 1.81 -10.23
CA CYS A 17 10.90 1.03 -11.27
C CYS A 17 9.45 1.48 -11.48
N VAL A 18 8.95 1.27 -12.70
CA VAL A 18 7.51 1.29 -12.96
C VAL A 18 6.99 -0.10 -12.59
N ALA A 19 5.97 -0.16 -11.75
CA ALA A 19 5.35 -1.40 -11.30
C ALA A 19 3.85 -1.20 -11.08
N ASP A 20 3.09 -2.29 -11.23
CA ASP A 20 1.68 -2.36 -10.85
C ASP A 20 1.58 -2.98 -9.46
N ALA A 21 0.98 -2.25 -8.52
CA ALA A 21 0.83 -2.70 -7.13
C ALA A 21 -0.09 -3.93 -7.01
N THR A 22 -0.96 -4.20 -8.00
CA THR A 22 -1.81 -5.40 -8.07
C THR A 22 -1.09 -6.62 -8.65
N ALA A 23 0.13 -6.44 -9.19
CA ALA A 23 0.91 -7.48 -9.87
C ALA A 23 2.42 -7.32 -9.60
N LEU A 24 2.79 -7.23 -8.31
CA LEU A 24 4.19 -7.12 -7.90
C LEU A 24 5.00 -8.36 -8.33
N SER A 25 6.12 -8.14 -9.02
CA SER A 25 7.02 -9.20 -9.53
C SER A 25 8.10 -9.64 -8.53
N TYR A 26 8.11 -9.08 -7.32
CA TYR A 26 9.08 -9.43 -6.28
C TYR A 26 8.80 -10.80 -5.68
N GLU A 27 9.84 -11.43 -5.14
CA GLU A 27 9.73 -12.70 -4.41
C GLU A 27 8.92 -12.56 -3.12
N ASN A 28 8.50 -13.71 -2.58
CA ASN A 28 7.81 -13.76 -1.29
C ASN A 28 8.78 -13.35 -0.18
N GLU A 29 8.28 -12.69 0.87
CA GLU A 29 9.04 -12.40 2.08
C GLU A 29 10.38 -11.67 1.86
N ASN A 30 10.43 -10.77 0.90
CA ASN A 30 11.66 -10.09 0.50
C ASN A 30 11.89 -8.76 1.22
N PHE A 31 10.82 -8.06 1.64
CA PHE A 31 10.91 -6.72 2.22
C PHE A 31 10.58 -6.71 3.72
N ASP A 32 11.41 -6.01 4.50
CA ASP A 32 11.15 -5.71 5.91
C ASP A 32 10.00 -4.70 6.10
N CYS A 33 9.81 -3.83 5.11
CA CYS A 33 8.82 -2.76 5.16
C CYS A 33 8.30 -2.43 3.76
N VAL A 34 7.01 -2.11 3.66
CA VAL A 34 6.38 -1.58 2.44
C VAL A 34 5.59 -0.33 2.79
N VAL A 35 5.66 0.68 1.91
CA VAL A 35 4.88 1.91 2.03
C VAL A 35 3.99 2.05 0.80
N ILE A 36 2.67 2.15 1.00
CA ILE A 36 1.71 2.53 -0.03
C ILE A 36 1.16 3.92 0.31
N SER A 37 1.79 4.94 -0.25
CA SER A 37 1.58 6.33 0.14
C SER A 37 0.27 6.90 -0.41
N ASN A 38 -0.81 6.82 0.38
CA ASN A 38 -2.12 7.42 0.11
C ASN A 38 -2.70 7.06 -1.26
N ALA A 39 -2.66 5.76 -1.61
CA ALA A 39 -3.13 5.27 -2.90
C ALA A 39 -4.32 4.31 -2.80
N LEU A 40 -4.46 3.53 -1.71
CA LEU A 40 -5.43 2.42 -1.63
C LEU A 40 -6.87 2.86 -1.95
N HIS A 41 -7.32 4.00 -1.42
CA HIS A 41 -8.71 4.48 -1.56
C HIS A 41 -9.14 4.82 -3.00
N ILE A 42 -8.22 4.99 -3.95
CA ILE A 42 -8.52 5.23 -5.37
C ILE A 42 -8.27 4.02 -6.26
N MET A 43 -7.71 2.93 -5.70
CA MET A 43 -7.39 1.75 -6.50
C MET A 43 -8.70 1.02 -6.88
N PRO A 44 -8.82 0.51 -8.12
CA PRO A 44 -9.97 -0.31 -8.50
C PRO A 44 -10.03 -1.65 -7.75
N GLU A 45 -8.87 -2.24 -7.44
CA GLU A 45 -8.73 -3.54 -6.78
C GLU A 45 -7.76 -3.41 -5.57
N PRO A 46 -8.11 -2.68 -4.51
CA PRO A 46 -7.21 -2.43 -3.38
C PRO A 46 -6.86 -3.72 -2.63
N GLU A 47 -7.77 -4.69 -2.55
CA GLU A 47 -7.54 -5.99 -1.88
C GLU A 47 -6.45 -6.79 -2.60
N LYS A 48 -6.42 -6.76 -3.92
CA LYS A 48 -5.39 -7.44 -4.73
C LYS A 48 -4.01 -6.83 -4.51
N ALA A 49 -3.95 -5.50 -4.43
CA ALA A 49 -2.72 -4.80 -4.05
C ALA A 49 -2.27 -5.18 -2.63
N MET A 50 -3.20 -5.24 -1.67
CA MET A 50 -2.91 -5.66 -0.30
C MET A 50 -2.40 -7.11 -0.22
N GLN A 51 -2.96 -8.04 -1.00
CA GLN A 51 -2.47 -9.41 -1.11
C GLN A 51 -1.04 -9.45 -1.67
N GLY A 52 -0.77 -8.70 -2.73
CA GLY A 52 0.58 -8.56 -3.30
C GLY A 52 1.58 -8.01 -2.27
N ILE A 53 1.21 -6.95 -1.55
CA ILE A 53 2.02 -6.35 -0.50
C ILE A 53 2.28 -7.36 0.64
N ARG A 54 1.24 -8.06 1.12
CA ARG A 54 1.37 -9.07 2.17
C ARG A 54 2.30 -10.22 1.77
N ARG A 55 2.28 -10.61 0.49
CA ARG A 55 3.13 -11.67 -0.05
C ARG A 55 4.61 -11.28 -0.05
N VAL A 56 4.93 -10.06 -0.46
CA VAL A 56 6.32 -9.59 -0.58
C VAL A 56 6.92 -9.13 0.75
N LEU A 57 6.09 -8.83 1.76
CA LEU A 57 6.53 -8.57 3.13
C LEU A 57 7.00 -9.85 3.81
N LYS A 58 8.09 -9.76 4.56
CA LYS A 58 8.52 -10.78 5.52
C LYS A 58 7.41 -11.03 6.56
N LYS A 59 7.44 -12.17 7.24
CA LYS A 59 6.43 -12.57 8.25
C LYS A 59 6.15 -11.49 9.30
N ASP A 60 7.19 -10.81 9.78
CA ASP A 60 7.11 -9.72 10.76
C ASP A 60 7.33 -8.33 10.14
N GLY A 61 7.20 -8.24 8.81
CA GLY A 61 7.38 -6.99 8.07
C GLY A 61 6.25 -6.00 8.31
N ILE A 62 6.56 -4.71 8.19
CA ILE A 62 5.62 -3.63 8.52
C ILE A 62 5.06 -3.00 7.24
N LEU A 63 3.73 -2.84 7.20
CA LEU A 63 3.06 -2.03 6.19
C LEU A 63 2.72 -0.65 6.75
N TYR A 64 3.21 0.40 6.10
CA TYR A 64 2.71 1.76 6.29
C TYR A 64 1.75 2.11 5.14
N ALA A 65 0.46 2.17 5.46
CA ALA A 65 -0.61 2.44 4.50
C ALA A 65 -1.45 3.66 4.94
N PRO A 66 -0.89 4.88 4.92
CA PRO A 66 -1.70 6.07 5.14
C PRO A 66 -2.76 6.14 4.04
N THR A 67 -4.03 6.11 4.40
CA THR A 67 -5.16 6.18 3.47
C THR A 67 -6.38 6.79 4.17
N PHE A 68 -7.31 7.33 3.39
CA PHE A 68 -8.61 7.70 3.94
C PHE A 68 -9.37 6.45 4.37
N LEU A 69 -9.97 6.52 5.56
CA LEU A 69 -10.88 5.51 6.07
C LEU A 69 -12.29 6.09 6.00
N TRP A 70 -13.21 5.34 5.43
CA TRP A 70 -14.62 5.64 5.55
C TRP A 70 -15.14 4.97 6.82
N ALA A 71 -15.57 5.75 7.79
CA ALA A 71 -16.32 5.21 8.92
C ALA A 71 -17.77 4.99 8.46
N GLU A 72 -18.22 3.74 8.37
CA GLU A 72 -19.66 3.47 8.30
C GLU A 72 -20.30 3.99 9.59
N LYS A 73 -21.25 4.91 9.47
CA LYS A 73 -22.16 5.22 10.58
C LYS A 73 -23.07 4.02 10.73
N ASN A 74 -22.80 3.15 11.71
CA ASN A 74 -23.80 2.22 12.18
C ASN A 74 -25.05 3.04 12.55
N GLN A 75 -26.15 2.85 11.83
CA GLN A 75 -27.46 3.34 12.26
C GLN A 75 -27.79 2.61 13.56
N VAL A 76 -27.49 3.24 14.70
CA VAL A 76 -28.05 2.82 15.98
C VAL A 76 -29.54 3.11 15.89
N VAL A 77 -30.34 2.08 15.61
CA VAL A 77 -31.78 2.16 15.73
C VAL A 77 -32.06 2.26 17.22
N TYR A 78 -32.42 3.46 17.69
CA TYR A 78 -33.01 3.59 19.02
C TYR A 78 -34.42 3.02 18.91
N GLU A 79 -34.66 1.84 19.51
CA GLU A 79 -36.02 1.43 19.85
C GLU A 79 -36.53 2.40 20.92
N SER A 80 -37.53 3.19 20.54
CA SER A 80 -38.31 4.01 21.47
C SER A 80 -39.21 3.11 22.29
N ASP A 81 -38.95 3.01 23.60
CA ASP A 81 -39.90 2.58 24.63
C ASP A 81 -41.09 3.55 24.75
#